data_AF-A0A4S1E4G7-F1
#
_entry.id   AF-A0A4S1E4G7-F1
#
_cell.length_a   1.000
_cell.length_b   1.000
_cell.length_c   1.000
_cell.angle_alpha   90.00
_cell.angle_beta   90.00
_cell.angle_gamma   90.00
#
_symmetry.space_group_name_H-M   'P 1'
#
loop_
_entity.id
_entity.type
_entity.pdbx_description
1 polymer ?
#
loop_
_entity_poly.entity_id
_entity_poly.type
_entity_poly.pdbx_seq_one_letter_code
_entity_poly.pdbx_strand_id
1 'polypeptide(L)' 'MNKKILGACLLAFSPLWAHAATFDKFVPADSKIGFTYSQMGVSLDGEFKKFDGTLSFDPANAEAAKVTLSVP' A
#
# COMPACT_ATOMS: atom_id res chain seq x y z
N MET A 1 21.15 -49.57 29.75
CA MET A 1 22.20 -48.53 29.68
C MET A 1 22.82 -48.61 28.29
N ASN A 2 22.65 -47.57 27.45
CA ASN A 2 23.55 -47.12 26.38
C ASN A 2 22.90 -45.91 25.65
N LYS A 3 23.54 -44.74 25.82
CA LYS A 3 23.16 -43.40 25.35
C LYS A 3 23.68 -43.18 23.92
N LYS A 4 22.93 -42.41 23.10
CA LYS A 4 23.36 -41.43 22.07
C LYS A 4 22.13 -41.04 21.23
N ILE A 5 21.40 -40.00 21.63
CA ILE A 5 21.56 -38.59 21.21
C ILE A 5 21.13 -38.37 19.74
N LEU A 6 19.92 -37.81 19.62
CA LEU A 6 19.61 -36.59 18.87
C LEU A 6 19.80 -36.61 17.34
N GLY A 7 18.78 -37.05 16.62
CA GLY A 7 18.55 -36.68 15.22
C GLY A 7 17.48 -35.61 15.15
N ALA A 8 17.90 -34.35 15.22
CA ALA A 8 17.04 -33.18 15.28
C ALA A 8 16.11 -33.07 14.06
N CYS A 9 14.84 -32.81 14.36
CA CYS A 9 13.79 -32.43 13.42
C CYS A 9 14.27 -31.24 12.59
N LEU A 10 14.59 -31.46 11.31
CA LEU A 10 14.89 -30.38 10.37
C LEU A 10 13.55 -29.71 10.02
N LEU A 11 13.13 -28.79 10.89
CA LEU A 11 12.02 -27.88 10.64
C LEU A 11 12.28 -27.19 9.30
N ALA A 12 11.38 -27.44 8.35
CA ALA A 12 11.36 -26.78 7.06
C ALA A 12 11.35 -25.26 7.28
N PHE A 13 12.52 -24.64 7.14
CA PHE A 13 12.65 -23.19 7.09
C PHE A 13 12.16 -22.75 5.72
N SER A 14 10.84 -22.75 5.55
CA SER A 14 10.22 -22.09 4.41
C SER A 14 10.43 -20.61 4.64
N PRO A 15 11.23 -19.91 3.82
CA PRO A 15 11.27 -18.46 3.92
C PRO A 15 9.85 -17.98 3.66
N LEU A 16 9.20 -17.48 4.70
CA LEU A 16 8.06 -16.58 4.54
C LEU A 16 8.62 -15.44 3.71
N TRP A 17 8.39 -15.48 2.40
CA TRP A 17 8.61 -14.33 1.54
C TRP A 17 7.69 -13.24 2.08
N ALA A 18 8.23 -12.43 3.00
CA ALA A 18 7.71 -11.13 3.31
C ALA A 18 7.87 -10.33 2.02
N HIS A 19 6.89 -10.46 1.13
CA HIS A 19 6.79 -9.63 -0.04
C HIS A 19 6.54 -8.24 0.53
N ALA A 20 7.60 -7.43 0.64
CA ALA A 20 7.45 -6.01 0.85
C ALA A 20 6.50 -5.55 -0.26
N ALA A 21 5.29 -5.16 0.14
CA ALA A 21 4.26 -4.78 -0.81
C ALA A 21 4.70 -3.44 -1.39
N THR A 22 5.24 -3.46 -2.60
CA THR A 22 5.43 -2.25 -3.40
C THR A 22 4.07 -1.88 -3.97
N PHE A 23 3.62 -0.66 -3.69
CA PHE A 23 2.36 -0.16 -4.20
C PHE A 23 2.67 0.79 -5.35
N ASP A 24 2.39 0.36 -6.58
CA ASP A 24 2.76 1.11 -7.78
C ASP A 24 1.55 1.63 -8.58
N LYS A 25 0.33 1.29 -8.14
CA LYS A 25 -0.91 1.58 -8.85
C LYS A 25 -2.03 1.92 -7.88
N PHE A 26 -2.91 2.82 -8.31
CA PHE A 26 -4.20 3.03 -7.66
C PHE A 26 -5.15 1.88 -7.99
N VAL A 27 -6.00 1.52 -7.03
CA VAL A 27 -7.14 0.61 -7.26
C VAL A 27 -8.35 1.50 -7.53
N PRO A 28 -8.82 1.64 -8.79
CA PRO A 28 -9.80 2.67 -9.13
C PRO A 28 -11.11 2.56 -8.35
N ALA A 29 -11.55 1.33 -8.06
CA ALA A 29 -12.78 1.08 -7.29
C ALA A 29 -12.68 1.52 -5.80
N ASP A 30 -11.46 1.52 -5.25
CA ASP A 30 -11.20 1.82 -3.85
C ASP A 30 -10.52 3.19 -3.66
N SER A 31 -10.46 3.99 -4.73
CA SER A 31 -9.78 5.28 -4.75
C SER A 31 -10.74 6.40 -5.12
N LYS A 32 -10.63 7.54 -4.43
CA LYS A 32 -11.49 8.72 -4.64
C LYS A 32 -10.71 10.01 -4.43
N ILE A 33 -10.97 10.99 -5.29
CA ILE A 33 -10.54 12.39 -5.09
C ILE A 33 -11.78 13.22 -4.80
N GLY A 34 -11.96 13.57 -3.53
CA GLY A 34 -13.01 14.48 -3.07
C GLY A 34 -12.47 15.91 -2.93
N PHE A 35 -13.37 16.88 -3.02
CA PHE A 35 -13.08 18.27 -2.68
C PHE A 35 -14.22 18.86 -1.88
N THR A 36 -13.89 19.84 -1.04
CA THR A 36 -14.86 20.64 -0.29
C THR A 36 -14.56 22.11 -0.55
N TYR A 37 -15.60 22.91 -0.72
CA TYR A 37 -15.49 24.34 -0.94
C TYR A 37 -16.52 25.06 -0.09
N SER A 38 -16.14 26.20 0.48
CA SER A 38 -17.05 27.04 1.24
C SER A 38 -17.06 28.45 0.69
N GLN A 39 -18.27 28.98 0.48
CA GLN A 39 -18.48 30.36 0.07
C GLN A 39 -19.65 30.94 0.87
N MET A 40 -19.43 32.12 1.47
CA MET A 40 -20.46 32.82 2.25
C MET A 40 -21.07 31.93 3.35
N GLY A 41 -20.27 31.05 3.95
CA GLY A 41 -20.70 30.13 5.00
C GLY A 41 -21.47 28.89 4.52
N VAL A 42 -21.73 28.75 3.23
CA VAL A 42 -22.33 27.54 2.64
C VAL A 42 -21.21 26.62 2.16
N SER A 43 -21.22 25.38 2.63
CA SER A 43 -20.26 24.36 2.21
C SER A 43 -20.85 23.47 1.12
N LEU A 44 -20.02 23.11 0.16
CA LEU A 44 -20.33 22.25 -0.96
C LEU A 44 -19.25 21.17 -1.06
N ASP A 45 -19.70 19.93 -1.12
CA ASP A 45 -18.84 18.75 -1.31
C ASP A 45 -18.97 18.25 -2.75
N GLY A 46 -17.86 17.81 -3.31
CA GLY A 46 -17.81 17.21 -4.64
C GLY A 46 -16.74 16.15 -4.76
N GLU A 47 -16.76 15.45 -5.89
CA GLU A 47 -15.76 14.43 -6.21
C GLU A 47 -15.53 14.33 -7.71
N PHE A 48 -14.31 13.95 -8.08
CA PHE A 48 -13.97 13.66 -9.47
C PHE A 48 -14.29 12.21 -9.79
N LYS A 49 -15.17 12.00 -10.77
CA LYS A 49 -15.61 10.65 -11.20
C LYS A 49 -14.54 9.87 -11.98
N LYS A 50 -13.53 10.58 -12.49
CA LYS A 50 -12.41 10.02 -13.23
C LYS A 50 -11.15 10.73 -12.78
N PHE A 51 -10.08 9.97 -12.62
CA PHE A 51 -8.75 10.47 -12.42
C PHE A 51 -7.76 9.42 -12.94
N ASP A 52 -6.55 9.86 -13.25
CA ASP A 52 -5.43 9.01 -13.62
C ASP A 52 -4.24 9.35 -12.72
N GLY A 53 -3.28 8.43 -12.60
CA GLY A 53 -2.10 8.71 -11.80
C GLY A 53 -1.10 7.57 -11.70
N THR A 54 0.05 7.88 -11.10
CA THR A 54 1.11 6.94 -10.74
C THR A 54 1.42 7.03 -9.26
N LEU A 55 1.76 5.88 -8.65
CA LEU A 55 2.18 5.75 -7.26
C LEU A 55 3.50 4.99 -7.26
N SER A 56 4.41 5.35 -6.37
CA SER A 56 5.64 4.62 -6.08
C SER A 56 5.83 4.68 -4.58
N PHE A 57 5.53 3.59 -3.89
CA PHE A 57 5.60 3.51 -2.43
C PHE A 57 6.26 2.20 -2.00
N ASP A 58 7.38 2.34 -1.30
CA ASP A 58 8.07 1.27 -0.59
C ASP A 58 7.90 1.49 0.93
N PRO A 59 7.20 0.60 1.66
CA PRO A 59 7.04 0.71 3.10
C PRO A 59 8.36 0.76 3.89
N ALA A 60 9.44 0.20 3.36
CA ALA A 60 10.76 0.23 4.00
C ALA A 60 11.51 1.56 3.78
N ASN A 61 11.07 2.38 2.82
CA ASN A 61 11.64 3.68 2.47
C ASN A 61 10.52 4.68 2.14
N ALA A 62 9.71 4.98 3.15
CA ALA A 62 8.53 5.83 2.99
C ALA A 62 8.90 7.28 2.59
N GLU A 63 10.08 7.78 2.97
CA GLU A 63 10.51 9.13 2.59
C GLU A 63 10.75 9.32 1.08
N ALA A 64 11.03 8.24 0.34
CA ALA A 64 11.24 8.29 -1.10
C ALA A 64 9.94 8.17 -1.92
N ALA A 65 8.78 8.11 -1.25
CA ALA A 65 7.50 7.91 -1.90
C ALA A 65 7.18 9.05 -2.90
N LYS A 66 6.56 8.69 -4.02
CA LYS A 66 6.16 9.65 -5.06
C LYS A 66 4.79 9.33 -5.62
N VAL A 67 4.01 10.39 -5.86
CA VAL A 67 2.68 10.32 -6.46
C VAL A 67 2.56 11.37 -7.56
N THR A 68 1.88 11.03 -8.65
CA THR A 68 1.42 11.98 -9.68
C THR A 68 -0.04 11.73 -9.95
N LEU A 69 -0.87 12.78 -9.94
CA LEU A 69 -2.30 12.71 -10.18
C LEU A 69 -2.68 13.63 -11.34
N SER A 70 -3.56 13.15 -12.20
CA SER A 70 -4.20 13.93 -13.25
C SER A 70 -5.70 13.87 -13.06
N VAL A 71 -6.31 15.05 -13.02
CA VAL A 71 -7.73 15.23 -12.74
C VAL A 71 -8.30 16.13 -13.85
N PRO A 72 -9.34 15.70 -14.57
CA PRO A 72 -9.93 16.45 -15.69
C PRO A 72 -10.74 17.67 -15.24
#